data_AF-A0A961HGM0-F1
#
_entry.id   AF-A0A961HGM0-F1
#
_cell.length_a   1.000
_cell.length_b   1.000
_cell.length_c   1.000
_cell.angle_alpha   90.00
_cell.angle_beta   90.00
_cell.angle_gamma   90.00
#
_symmetry.space_group_name_H-M   'P 1'
#
loop_
_entity.id
_entity.type
_entity.pdbx_description
1 polymer ?
#
loop_
_entity_poly.entity_id
_entity_poly.type
_entity_poly.pdbx_seq_one_letter_code
_entity_poly.pdbx_strand_id
1 'polypeptide(L)'
;MTGQSTGELLAIGPLAAPHPRNTQVGSGIKLGPLRKDLADDNVSAPADQVPALREIVAKAAKDGHDVHFVVLTERQPVFTNYRDIATALQKDTSGTVIVIGPNAVGSASNEFSRVTLEQATDNLKFADQTQAARQMYDKMTEPSINWTVATLVLIVVVVVGAVAARLLGRRTDVSGPEEGVTEEGVTEDAATEQPVTEEAVSGSGGSGSVLPN
;
A
#
# COMPACT_ATOMS: atom_id res chain seq x y z
N MET A 1 68.23 31.67 5.57
CA MET A 1 68.07 30.20 5.62
C MET A 1 68.04 29.78 7.09
N THR A 2 67.14 28.85 7.43
CA THR A 2 66.81 28.30 8.78
C THR A 2 66.01 29.25 9.69
N GLY A 3 64.83 28.94 10.23
CA GLY A 3 64.02 27.72 10.27
C GLY A 3 63.70 27.35 11.72
N GLN A 4 62.54 27.78 12.24
CA GLN A 4 61.90 27.14 13.41
C GLN A 4 60.43 27.56 13.50
N SER A 5 59.54 26.67 13.05
CA SER A 5 58.11 26.73 13.31
C SER A 5 57.81 25.72 14.41
N THR A 6 57.36 26.21 15.55
CA THR A 6 56.96 25.43 16.72
C THR A 6 55.67 24.67 16.40
N GLY A 7 55.77 23.35 16.28
CA GLY A 7 54.62 22.47 16.19
C GLY A 7 53.99 22.29 17.56
N GLU A 8 52.85 22.95 17.78
CA GLU A 8 51.97 22.68 18.91
C GLU A 8 51.21 21.37 18.62
N LEU A 9 51.65 20.30 19.27
CA LEU A 9 51.05 18.97 19.17
C LEU A 9 49.74 18.98 19.97
N LEU A 10 48.62 19.33 19.33
CA LEU A 10 47.30 19.15 19.91
C LEU A 10 47.04 17.64 20.07
N ALA A 11 47.14 17.18 21.31
CA ALA A 11 46.74 15.84 21.71
C ALA A 11 45.25 15.64 21.38
N ILE A 12 44.99 14.84 20.34
CA ILE A 12 43.65 14.36 20.01
C ILE A 12 43.31 13.32 21.09
N GLY A 13 42.53 13.75 22.09
CA GLY A 13 41.96 12.85 23.08
C GLY A 13 41.16 11.72 22.41
N PRO A 14 41.05 10.54 23.05
CA PRO A 14 40.37 9.40 22.44
C PRO A 14 38.92 9.78 22.11
N LEU A 15 38.53 9.52 20.85
CA LEU A 15 37.15 9.59 20.38
C LEU A 15 36.29 8.77 21.34
N ALA A 16 35.42 9.45 22.09
CA ALA A 16 34.41 8.79 22.89
C ALA A 16 33.59 7.85 21.98
N ALA A 17 33.54 6.57 22.33
CA ALA A 17 32.74 5.59 21.62
C ALA A 17 31.26 6.05 21.56
N PRO A 18 30.56 5.84 20.44
CA PRO A 18 29.15 6.17 20.34
C PRO A 18 28.37 5.36 21.39
N HIS A 19 27.70 6.08 22.29
CA HIS A 19 26.78 5.47 23.24
C HIS A 19 25.60 4.82 22.49
N PRO A 20 25.05 3.70 22.99
CA PRO A 20 23.88 3.09 22.36
C PRO A 20 22.75 4.13 22.28
N ARG A 21 22.34 4.42 21.05
CA ARG A 21 21.32 5.41 20.72
C ARG A 21 19.95 4.96 21.26
N ASN A 22 19.66 5.28 22.51
CA ASN A 22 18.30 5.43 23.03
C ASN A 22 17.65 6.68 22.39
N THR A 23 17.54 6.69 21.07
CA THR A 23 16.87 7.75 20.31
C THR A 23 15.37 7.58 20.52
N GLN A 24 14.81 8.40 21.38
CA GLN A 24 13.39 8.47 21.62
C GLN A 24 12.69 8.97 20.34
N VAL A 25 11.56 8.37 19.98
CA VAL A 25 10.75 8.81 18.82
C VAL A 25 9.46 9.42 19.35
N GLY A 26 9.17 10.67 18.96
CA GLY A 26 7.85 11.35 18.90
C GLY A 26 6.91 11.36 20.12
N SER A 27 7.16 10.59 21.17
CA SER A 27 6.17 10.22 22.19
C SER A 27 6.78 9.56 23.43
N GLY A 28 8.09 9.67 23.64
CA GLY A 28 8.69 9.16 24.86
C GLY A 28 9.13 7.68 24.81
N ILE A 29 8.88 6.97 23.70
CA ILE A 29 9.19 5.54 23.57
C ILE A 29 10.71 5.31 23.52
N LYS A 30 11.23 4.50 24.45
CA LYS A 30 12.64 4.10 24.50
C LYS A 30 12.86 2.93 23.53
N LEU A 31 13.62 3.16 22.47
CA LEU A 31 13.88 2.12 21.46
C LEU A 31 14.86 1.03 21.93
N GLY A 32 15.75 1.31 22.88
CA GLY A 32 16.75 0.33 23.34
C GLY A 32 16.15 -0.99 23.85
N PRO A 33 15.18 -0.95 24.79
CA PRO A 33 14.47 -2.15 25.22
C PRO A 33 13.77 -2.89 24.08
N LEU A 34 13.05 -2.18 23.22
CA LEU A 34 12.35 -2.80 22.09
C LEU A 34 13.32 -3.54 21.16
N ARG A 35 14.46 -2.93 20.83
CA ARG A 35 15.50 -3.58 20.02
C ARG A 35 16.05 -4.83 20.68
N LYS A 36 16.25 -4.80 22.01
CA LYS A 36 16.73 -5.97 22.74
C LYS A 36 15.72 -7.11 22.64
N ASP A 37 14.45 -6.84 22.90
CA ASP A 37 13.39 -7.86 22.83
C ASP A 37 13.28 -8.43 21.40
N LEU A 38 13.32 -7.57 20.37
CA LEU A 38 13.32 -8.02 18.97
C LEU A 38 14.54 -8.88 18.63
N ALA A 39 15.72 -8.55 19.16
CA ALA A 39 16.91 -9.39 18.97
C ALA A 39 16.82 -10.74 19.70
N ASP A 40 16.05 -10.82 20.79
CA ASP A 40 15.91 -12.05 21.58
C ASP A 40 14.92 -13.03 20.91
N ASP A 41 13.74 -12.58 20.48
CA ASP A 41 12.74 -13.46 19.85
C ASP A 41 11.84 -12.83 18.78
N ASN A 42 12.24 -11.66 18.24
CA ASN A 42 11.51 -10.87 17.24
C ASN A 42 10.16 -10.33 17.75
N VAL A 43 9.91 -10.34 19.07
CA VAL A 43 8.67 -9.84 19.67
C VAL A 43 8.96 -8.96 20.88
N SER A 44 8.40 -7.74 20.88
CA SER A 44 8.33 -6.89 22.08
C SER A 44 6.86 -6.59 22.38
N ALA A 45 6.29 -7.26 23.37
CA ALA A 45 4.86 -7.19 23.66
C ALA A 45 4.56 -7.50 25.14
N PRO A 46 3.33 -7.20 25.62
CA PRO A 46 2.83 -7.73 26.89
C PRO A 46 2.99 -9.26 26.96
N ALA A 47 3.39 -9.78 28.13
CA ALA A 47 3.81 -11.17 28.30
C ALA A 47 2.75 -12.21 27.91
N ASP A 48 1.47 -11.86 28.03
CA ASP A 48 0.32 -12.69 27.63
C ASP A 48 0.18 -12.82 26.10
N GLN A 49 0.68 -11.86 25.33
CA GLN A 49 0.61 -11.84 23.87
C GLN A 49 1.83 -12.45 23.18
N VAL A 50 2.98 -12.46 23.87
CA VAL A 50 4.27 -12.95 23.31
C VAL A 50 4.15 -14.36 22.71
N PRO A 51 3.55 -15.38 23.37
CA PRO A 51 3.48 -16.73 22.81
C PRO A 51 2.78 -16.76 21.44
N ALA A 52 1.65 -16.07 21.32
CA ALA A 52 0.86 -16.07 20.09
C ALA A 52 1.55 -15.27 18.96
N LEU A 53 2.22 -14.18 19.28
CA LEU A 53 3.01 -13.43 18.29
C LEU A 53 4.22 -14.24 17.79
N ARG A 54 4.88 -14.98 18.68
CA ARG A 54 5.99 -15.87 18.30
C ARG A 54 5.56 -17.00 17.38
N GLU A 55 4.33 -17.49 17.49
CA GLU A 55 3.80 -18.45 16.51
C GLU A 55 3.71 -17.85 15.11
N ILE A 56 3.33 -16.56 15.01
CA ILE A 56 3.27 -15.85 13.72
C ILE A 56 4.68 -15.63 13.18
N VAL A 57 5.64 -15.24 14.02
CA VAL A 57 7.06 -15.13 13.64
C VAL A 57 7.59 -16.48 13.14
N ALA A 58 7.30 -17.57 13.86
CA ALA A 58 7.74 -18.91 13.47
C ALA A 58 7.09 -19.38 12.16
N LYS A 59 5.83 -19.00 11.91
CA LYS A 59 5.19 -19.20 10.60
C LYS A 59 5.87 -18.36 9.52
N ALA A 60 6.15 -17.09 9.80
CA ALA A 60 6.81 -16.20 8.86
C ALA A 60 8.18 -16.72 8.42
N ALA A 61 8.98 -17.18 9.36
CA ALA A 61 10.26 -17.79 9.07
C ALA A 61 10.13 -19.06 8.19
N LYS A 62 9.09 -19.88 8.39
CA LYS A 62 8.82 -21.05 7.53
C LYS A 62 8.40 -20.65 6.11
N ASP A 63 7.68 -19.54 6.00
CA ASP A 63 7.24 -18.96 4.73
C ASP A 63 8.37 -18.15 4.05
N GLY A 64 9.54 -18.01 4.69
CA GLY A 64 10.72 -17.35 4.13
C GLY A 64 10.78 -15.84 4.38
N HIS A 65 10.00 -15.33 5.32
CA HIS A 65 9.92 -13.91 5.68
C HIS A 65 10.48 -13.65 7.07
N ASP A 66 11.16 -12.52 7.24
CA ASP A 66 11.63 -12.05 8.54
C ASP A 66 10.66 -10.98 9.07
N VAL A 67 9.98 -11.27 10.19
CA VAL A 67 8.92 -10.42 10.73
C VAL A 67 9.12 -10.20 12.22
N HIS A 68 9.02 -8.93 12.61
CA HIS A 68 9.22 -8.43 13.96
C HIS A 68 7.95 -7.73 14.44
N PHE A 69 7.46 -8.08 15.62
CA PHE A 69 6.25 -7.48 16.21
C PHE A 69 6.57 -6.65 17.44
N VAL A 70 6.07 -5.43 17.47
CA VAL A 70 6.10 -4.56 18.65
C VAL A 70 4.67 -4.19 19.01
N VAL A 71 4.26 -4.46 20.24
CA VAL A 71 2.96 -4.07 20.76
C VAL A 71 3.14 -2.95 21.77
N LEU A 72 2.62 -1.77 21.43
CA LEU A 72 2.56 -0.62 22.33
C LEU A 72 1.23 -0.68 23.09
N THR A 73 1.30 -0.55 24.42
CA THR A 73 0.13 -0.51 25.30
C THR A 73 -0.48 0.89 25.40
N GLU A 74 0.33 1.92 25.16
CA GLU A 74 -0.10 3.32 25.24
C GLU A 74 -0.41 3.91 23.86
N ARG A 75 -1.49 4.67 23.81
CA ARG A 75 -1.89 5.42 22.61
C ARG A 75 -0.83 6.47 22.28
N GLN A 76 -0.30 6.42 21.06
CA GLN A 76 0.60 7.47 20.59
C GLN A 76 -0.19 8.72 20.15
N PRO A 77 0.28 9.94 20.45
CA PRO A 77 -0.43 11.19 20.12
C PRO A 77 -0.63 11.40 18.62
N VAL A 78 0.34 10.97 17.81
CA VAL A 78 0.32 11.12 16.35
C VAL A 78 0.49 9.75 15.71
N PHE A 79 -0.33 9.44 14.71
CA PHE A 79 -0.31 8.14 14.02
C PHE A 79 1.05 7.87 13.35
N THR A 80 1.77 8.91 12.91
CA THR A 80 3.09 8.77 12.30
C THR A 80 4.13 8.20 13.25
N ASN A 81 3.96 8.35 14.56
CA ASN A 81 4.91 7.84 15.55
C ASN A 81 5.08 6.32 15.44
N TYR A 82 4.00 5.58 15.15
CA TYR A 82 4.09 4.12 14.94
C TYR A 82 5.00 3.78 13.76
N ARG A 83 4.87 4.50 12.64
CA ARG A 83 5.70 4.34 11.44
C ARG A 83 7.14 4.73 11.71
N ASP A 84 7.36 5.80 12.45
CA ASP A 84 8.69 6.31 12.77
C ASP A 84 9.43 5.35 13.71
N ILE A 85 8.73 4.75 14.69
CA ILE A 85 9.24 3.68 15.54
C ILE A 85 9.60 2.45 14.69
N ALA A 86 8.68 1.99 13.81
CA ALA A 86 8.94 0.86 12.92
C ALA A 86 10.20 1.10 12.07
N THR A 87 10.30 2.27 11.45
CA THR A 87 11.44 2.67 10.61
C THR A 87 12.74 2.76 11.42
N ALA A 88 12.67 3.23 12.67
CA ALA A 88 13.84 3.35 13.53
C ALA A 88 14.36 1.98 14.01
N LEU A 89 13.47 1.02 14.23
CA LEU A 89 13.79 -0.36 14.61
C LEU A 89 14.30 -1.17 13.41
N GLN A 90 13.71 -0.96 12.23
CA GLN A 90 14.10 -1.62 10.98
C GLN A 90 15.54 -1.28 10.53
N LYS A 91 16.14 -0.21 11.05
CA LYS A 91 17.56 0.09 10.77
C LYS A 91 18.51 -0.95 11.37
N ASP A 92 18.08 -1.61 12.43
CA ASP A 92 18.87 -2.55 13.21
C ASP A 92 18.33 -4.00 13.10
N THR A 93 17.24 -4.20 12.35
CA THR A 93 16.58 -5.49 12.12
C THR A 93 16.41 -5.73 10.62
N SER A 94 16.50 -6.97 10.16
CA SER A 94 16.14 -7.34 8.79
C SER A 94 14.63 -7.48 8.64
N GLY A 95 14.16 -7.56 7.40
CA GLY A 95 12.77 -7.90 7.12
C GLY A 95 11.78 -6.77 7.41
N THR A 96 10.71 -7.15 8.10
CA THR A 96 9.50 -6.36 8.30
C THR A 96 9.24 -6.11 9.77
N VAL A 97 9.26 -4.86 10.20
CA VAL A 97 8.87 -4.46 11.55
C VAL A 97 7.45 -3.92 11.55
N ILE A 98 6.61 -4.46 12.44
CA ILE A 98 5.22 -4.07 12.63
C ILE A 98 5.04 -3.59 14.06
N VAL A 99 4.61 -2.34 14.21
CA VAL A 99 4.32 -1.70 15.49
C VAL A 99 2.81 -1.52 15.61
N ILE A 100 2.19 -2.22 16.56
CA ILE A 100 0.75 -2.25 16.81
C ILE A 100 0.47 -1.51 18.11
N GLY A 101 -0.34 -0.45 18.04
CA GLY A 101 -0.85 0.22 19.24
C GLY A 101 -2.36 0.16 19.35
N PRO A 102 -2.92 0.83 20.38
CA PRO A 102 -4.36 0.82 20.64
C PRO A 102 -5.19 1.54 19.57
N ASN A 103 -4.58 2.44 18.79
CA ASN A 103 -5.31 3.33 17.87
C ASN A 103 -4.75 3.38 16.44
N ALA A 104 -3.61 2.75 16.17
CA ALA A 104 -3.00 2.72 14.85
C ALA A 104 -1.91 1.64 14.79
N VAL A 105 -1.51 1.32 13.57
CA VAL A 105 -0.39 0.45 13.24
C VAL A 105 0.59 1.22 12.37
N GLY A 106 1.88 0.94 12.53
CA GLY A 106 2.94 1.41 11.66
C GLY A 106 3.84 0.25 11.26
N SER A 107 4.33 0.27 10.04
CA SER A 107 5.22 -0.77 9.52
C SER A 107 6.35 -0.19 8.69
N ALA A 108 7.45 -0.92 8.66
CA ALA A 108 8.60 -0.69 7.80
C ALA A 108 9.11 -2.05 7.30
N SER A 109 9.30 -2.21 5.99
CA SER A 109 9.72 -3.48 5.38
C SER A 109 10.74 -3.25 4.27
N ASN A 110 11.66 -4.20 4.10
CA ASN A 110 12.52 -4.33 2.93
C ASN A 110 12.09 -5.50 2.02
N GLU A 111 11.09 -6.28 2.42
CA GLU A 111 10.58 -7.45 1.69
C GLU A 111 9.24 -7.18 1.01
N PHE A 112 8.34 -6.45 1.68
CA PHE A 112 7.01 -6.14 1.17
C PHE A 112 6.95 -4.73 0.61
N SER A 113 6.21 -4.57 -0.50
CA SER A 113 5.98 -3.26 -1.10
C SER A 113 5.15 -2.37 -0.18
N ARG A 114 5.31 -1.05 -0.34
CA ARG A 114 4.49 -0.07 0.40
C ARG A 114 3.00 -0.31 0.24
N VAL A 115 2.56 -0.63 -0.98
CA VAL A 115 1.15 -0.93 -1.29
C VAL A 115 0.68 -2.17 -0.54
N THR A 116 1.48 -3.24 -0.50
CA THR A 116 1.16 -4.46 0.24
C THR A 116 0.96 -4.17 1.73
N LEU A 117 1.84 -3.38 2.34
CA LEU A 117 1.73 -3.00 3.75
C LEU A 117 0.49 -2.14 4.04
N GLU A 118 0.14 -1.23 3.12
CA GLU A 118 -1.04 -0.38 3.23
C GLU A 118 -2.33 -1.20 3.12
N GLN A 119 -2.40 -2.14 2.17
CA GLN A 119 -3.51 -3.08 2.04
C GLN A 119 -3.64 -4.00 3.26
N ALA A 120 -2.53 -4.45 3.82
CA ALA A 120 -2.54 -5.30 5.02
C ALA A 120 -3.00 -4.57 6.30
N THR A 121 -2.98 -3.23 6.30
CA THR A 121 -3.47 -2.41 7.41
C THR A 121 -4.97 -2.10 7.28
N ASP A 122 -5.57 -2.38 6.12
CA ASP A 122 -6.97 -2.11 5.88
C ASP A 122 -7.89 -2.99 6.76
N ASN A 123 -8.93 -2.38 7.34
CA ASN A 123 -9.91 -3.03 8.20
C ASN A 123 -9.37 -3.81 9.43
N LEU A 124 -8.16 -3.49 9.92
CA LEU A 124 -7.63 -4.11 11.14
C LEU A 124 -8.47 -3.80 12.38
N LYS A 125 -8.65 -4.81 13.22
CA LYS A 125 -9.36 -4.69 14.50
C LYS A 125 -8.35 -4.49 15.65
N PHE A 126 -8.09 -3.24 16.01
CA PHE A 126 -7.11 -2.89 17.06
C PHE A 126 -7.50 -3.31 18.50
N ALA A 127 -8.74 -3.78 18.70
CA ALA A 127 -9.20 -4.28 20.01
C ALA A 127 -8.45 -5.55 20.46
N ASP A 128 -7.95 -6.34 19.51
CA ASP A 128 -7.10 -7.51 19.76
C ASP A 128 -5.82 -7.36 18.92
N GLN A 129 -4.74 -6.94 19.58
CA GLN A 129 -3.47 -6.64 18.92
C GLN A 129 -2.80 -7.89 18.36
N THR A 130 -3.01 -9.06 18.98
CA THR A 130 -2.46 -10.33 18.50
C THR A 130 -3.22 -10.81 17.25
N GLN A 131 -4.54 -10.68 17.25
CA GLN A 131 -5.33 -10.97 16.06
C GLN A 131 -5.00 -10.00 14.93
N ALA A 132 -4.82 -8.71 15.22
CA ALA A 132 -4.43 -7.72 14.22
C ALA A 132 -3.07 -8.07 13.58
N ALA A 133 -2.10 -8.53 14.38
CA ALA A 133 -0.82 -9.03 13.89
C ALA A 133 -0.99 -10.20 12.89
N ARG A 134 -1.84 -11.16 13.23
CA ARG A 134 -2.13 -12.32 12.38
C ARG A 134 -2.80 -11.92 11.07
N GLN A 135 -3.85 -11.10 11.14
CA GLN A 135 -4.56 -10.61 9.95
C GLN A 135 -3.62 -9.84 9.03
N MET A 136 -2.80 -8.95 9.60
CA MET A 136 -1.82 -8.20 8.82
C MET A 136 -0.82 -9.14 8.13
N TYR A 137 -0.28 -10.14 8.84
CA TYR A 137 0.64 -11.11 8.26
C TYR A 137 0.00 -11.94 7.13
N ASP A 138 -1.20 -12.46 7.37
CA ASP A 138 -1.93 -13.24 6.37
C ASP A 138 -2.25 -12.39 5.13
N LYS A 139 -2.55 -11.09 5.29
CA LYS A 139 -2.77 -10.16 4.19
C LYS A 139 -1.50 -9.78 3.43
N MET A 140 -0.38 -9.61 4.11
CA MET A 140 0.91 -9.33 3.45
C MET A 140 1.37 -10.50 2.58
N THR A 141 1.04 -11.73 2.99
CA THR A 141 1.44 -12.97 2.33
C THR A 141 0.35 -13.58 1.44
N GLU A 142 -0.78 -12.89 1.29
CA GLU A 142 -1.87 -13.33 0.42
C GLU A 142 -1.35 -13.49 -1.02
N PRO A 143 -1.58 -14.65 -1.68
CA PRO A 143 -1.13 -14.84 -3.05
C PRO A 143 -1.69 -13.77 -3.98
N SER A 144 -0.82 -12.90 -4.48
CA SER A 144 -1.23 -11.85 -5.43
C SER A 144 -1.31 -12.40 -6.85
N ILE A 145 -2.39 -12.05 -7.56
CA ILE A 145 -2.49 -12.32 -9.00
C ILE A 145 -1.53 -11.38 -9.71
N ASN A 146 -0.61 -11.94 -10.51
CA ASN A 146 0.28 -11.14 -11.33
C ASN A 146 -0.52 -10.49 -12.48
N TRP A 147 -1.01 -9.28 -12.24
CA TRP A 147 -1.81 -8.51 -13.18
C TRP A 147 -1.09 -8.21 -14.49
N THR A 148 0.24 -8.14 -14.48
CA THR A 148 1.03 -8.01 -15.71
C THR A 148 0.90 -9.27 -16.56
N VAL A 149 1.01 -10.46 -15.95
CA VAL A 149 0.81 -11.74 -16.66
C VAL A 149 -0.64 -11.85 -17.14
N ALA A 150 -1.62 -11.53 -16.30
CA ALA A 150 -3.03 -11.56 -16.69
C ALA A 150 -3.31 -10.62 -17.87
N THR A 151 -2.78 -9.40 -17.84
CA THR A 151 -2.91 -8.42 -18.92
C THR A 151 -2.20 -8.88 -20.18
N LEU A 152 -0.99 -9.45 -20.07
CA LEU A 152 -0.28 -10.04 -21.21
C LEU A 152 -1.09 -11.15 -21.87
N VAL A 153 -1.64 -12.07 -21.08
CA VAL A 153 -2.51 -13.15 -21.58
C VAL A 153 -3.73 -12.56 -22.28
N LEU A 154 -4.38 -11.56 -21.69
CA LEU A 154 -5.54 -10.89 -22.29
C LEU A 154 -5.17 -10.24 -23.64
N ILE A 155 -4.04 -9.53 -23.71
CA ILE A 155 -3.56 -8.92 -24.95
C ILE A 155 -3.34 -10.00 -26.03
N VAL A 156 -2.70 -11.12 -25.68
CA VAL A 156 -2.48 -12.24 -26.60
C VAL A 156 -3.81 -12.78 -27.13
N VAL A 157 -4.79 -13.00 -26.26
CA VAL A 157 -6.14 -13.47 -26.65
C VAL A 157 -6.81 -12.50 -27.62
N VAL A 158 -6.76 -11.20 -27.33
CA VAL A 158 -7.35 -10.16 -28.19
C VAL A 158 -6.65 -10.10 -29.55
N VAL A 159 -5.32 -10.15 -29.59
CA VAL A 159 -4.54 -10.15 -30.84
C VAL A 159 -4.87 -11.38 -31.68
N VAL A 160 -4.89 -12.58 -31.07
CA VAL A 160 -5.26 -13.82 -31.76
C VAL A 160 -6.69 -13.74 -32.30
N GLY A 161 -7.64 -13.26 -31.49
CA GLY A 161 -9.03 -13.06 -31.90
C GLY A 161 -9.16 -12.09 -33.07
N ALA A 162 -8.45 -10.95 -33.03
CA ALA A 162 -8.45 -9.96 -34.10
C ALA A 162 -7.83 -10.50 -35.39
N VAL A 163 -6.72 -11.25 -35.31
CA VAL A 163 -6.09 -11.89 -36.48
C VAL A 163 -7.02 -12.93 -37.09
N ALA A 164 -7.63 -13.79 -36.27
CA ALA A 164 -8.60 -14.79 -36.74
C ALA A 164 -9.80 -14.10 -37.43
N ALA A 165 -10.38 -13.08 -36.80
CA ALA A 165 -11.48 -12.32 -37.39
C ALA A 165 -11.08 -11.66 -38.72
N ARG A 166 -9.88 -11.09 -38.82
CA ARG A 166 -9.37 -10.49 -40.06
C ARG A 166 -9.15 -11.51 -41.18
N LEU A 167 -8.67 -12.72 -40.85
CA LEU A 167 -8.51 -13.79 -41.84
C LEU A 167 -9.85 -14.35 -42.32
N LEU A 168 -10.85 -14.47 -41.44
CA LEU A 168 -12.18 -14.94 -41.80
C LEU A 168 -12.96 -13.87 -42.59
N GLY A 169 -12.90 -12.59 -42.20
CA GLY A 169 -13.57 -11.49 -42.89
C GLY A 169 -13.05 -11.20 -44.30
N ARG A 170 -11.80 -11.57 -44.62
CA ARG A 170 -11.26 -11.48 -45.99
C ARG A 170 -11.83 -12.53 -46.95
N ARG A 171 -12.59 -13.53 -46.48
CA ARG A 171 -13.16 -14.60 -47.31
C ARG A 171 -14.62 -14.34 -47.70
N THR A 172 -15.26 -13.34 -47.09
CA THR A 172 -16.67 -12.97 -47.35
C THR A 172 -16.82 -11.85 -48.39
N ASP A 173 -15.71 -11.36 -48.97
CA ASP A 173 -15.70 -10.23 -49.91
C ASP A 173 -15.39 -10.70 -51.35
N VAL A 174 -16.16 -11.67 -51.85
CA VAL A 174 -16.29 -11.97 -53.29
C VAL A 174 -17.72 -12.46 -53.55
N SER A 175 -18.64 -11.51 -53.77
CA SER A 175 -19.78 -11.61 -54.71
C SER A 175 -20.53 -10.27 -54.70
N GLY A 176 -20.19 -9.40 -55.64
CA GLY A 176 -21.17 -8.48 -56.26
C GLY A 176 -21.26 -8.83 -57.75
N PRO A 177 -22.15 -8.23 -58.56
CA PRO A 177 -22.97 -7.04 -58.32
C PRO A 177 -24.45 -7.21 -58.77
N GLU A 178 -25.28 -6.18 -58.63
CA GLU A 178 -26.28 -5.75 -59.64
C GLU A 178 -26.59 -4.26 -59.36
N GLU A 179 -26.02 -3.39 -60.19
CA GLU A 179 -26.51 -2.03 -60.41
C GLU A 179 -27.79 -2.11 -61.25
N GLY A 180 -28.81 -1.32 -60.89
CA GLY A 180 -30.00 -1.19 -61.70
C GLY A 180 -30.92 -0.05 -61.28
N VAL A 181 -30.81 1.05 -62.02
CA VAL A 181 -31.85 2.07 -62.30
C VAL A 181 -31.90 3.31 -61.38
N THR A 182 -31.25 4.36 -61.88
CA THR A 182 -31.55 5.79 -61.69
C THR A 182 -32.77 6.23 -62.51
N GLU A 183 -33.66 7.03 -61.92
CA GLU A 183 -34.31 8.25 -62.47
C GLU A 183 -35.10 8.92 -61.33
N GLU A 184 -34.62 10.04 -60.78
CA GLU A 184 -34.94 11.45 -61.12
C GLU A 184 -36.32 11.94 -60.64
N GLY A 185 -36.32 13.03 -59.86
CA GLY A 185 -37.48 13.92 -59.74
C GLY A 185 -37.66 14.70 -58.43
N VAL A 186 -37.03 15.88 -58.33
CA VAL A 186 -37.62 17.18 -57.88
C VAL A 186 -38.10 17.31 -56.40
N THR A 187 -37.91 18.37 -55.61
CA THR A 187 -37.02 19.53 -55.41
C THR A 187 -37.41 20.10 -54.03
N GLU A 188 -36.54 20.95 -53.45
CA GLU A 188 -36.88 22.01 -52.46
C GLU A 188 -37.33 21.51 -51.06
N ASP A 189 -36.94 22.08 -49.93
CA ASP A 189 -36.51 23.43 -49.57
C ASP A 189 -35.72 23.35 -48.25
N ALA A 190 -34.74 24.24 -48.10
CA ALA A 190 -33.99 24.39 -46.86
C ALA A 190 -34.61 25.53 -46.03
N ALA A 191 -35.19 25.21 -44.87
CA ALA A 191 -35.52 26.22 -43.86
C ALA A 191 -35.49 25.66 -42.42
N THR A 192 -34.41 26.02 -41.72
CA THR A 192 -34.37 26.69 -40.40
C THR A 192 -35.01 26.09 -39.13
N GLU A 193 -34.30 26.29 -38.00
CA GLU A 193 -34.71 26.33 -36.57
C GLU A 193 -34.71 24.99 -35.80
N GLN A 194 -33.67 24.72 -34.98
CA GLN A 194 -33.41 25.11 -33.57
C GLN A 194 -33.97 24.12 -32.50
N PRO A 195 -33.30 24.00 -31.32
CA PRO A 195 -33.37 22.81 -30.46
C PRO A 195 -34.15 23.03 -29.14
N VAL A 196 -35.00 22.08 -28.73
CA VAL A 196 -35.79 22.09 -27.47
C VAL A 196 -36.24 20.63 -27.21
N THR A 197 -36.24 19.96 -26.05
CA THR A 197 -35.82 20.16 -24.65
C THR A 197 -35.89 18.80 -23.93
N GLU A 198 -35.25 18.74 -22.76
CA GLU A 198 -35.55 17.96 -21.54
C GLU A 198 -36.81 17.06 -21.50
N GLU A 199 -36.65 15.89 -20.89
CA GLU A 199 -37.64 15.31 -19.96
C GLU A 199 -36.93 14.36 -18.99
N ALA A 200 -36.78 14.80 -17.75
CA ALA A 200 -36.50 13.97 -16.60
C ALA A 200 -37.69 14.11 -15.63
N VAL A 201 -38.34 12.99 -15.33
CA VAL A 201 -39.47 12.83 -14.40
C VAL A 201 -39.31 11.45 -13.76
N SER A 202 -39.57 11.11 -12.50
CA SER A 202 -40.09 11.67 -11.25
C SER A 202 -39.65 10.63 -10.17
N GLY A 203 -39.60 10.84 -8.86
CA GLY A 203 -40.10 11.91 -7.99
C GLY A 203 -40.16 11.41 -6.52
N SER A 204 -40.61 12.32 -5.64
CA SER A 204 -41.12 12.13 -4.26
C SER A 204 -40.10 11.71 -3.18
N GLY A 205 -40.00 12.34 -2.00
CA GLY A 205 -40.79 13.39 -1.36
C GLY A 205 -40.22 13.64 0.05
N GLY A 206 -40.40 14.85 0.60
CA GLY A 206 -39.91 15.20 1.94
C GLY A 206 -40.33 16.59 2.39
N SER A 207 -41.57 16.73 2.86
CA SER A 207 -41.96 17.77 3.83
C SER A 207 -41.25 17.49 5.16
N GLY A 208 -40.84 18.41 6.02
CA GLY A 208 -40.99 19.85 6.15
C GLY A 208 -40.85 20.18 7.64
N SER A 209 -40.17 21.26 8.00
CA SER A 209 -40.53 22.21 9.07
C SER A 209 -39.35 23.09 9.49
N VAL A 210 -39.54 24.38 9.30
CA VAL A 210 -38.73 25.50 9.78
C VAL A 210 -39.38 26.01 11.07
N LEU A 211 -38.58 26.27 12.11
CA LEU A 211 -38.98 27.06 13.27
C LEU A 211 -38.65 28.55 13.01
N PRO A 212 -39.50 29.51 13.40
CA PRO A 212 -39.18 30.93 13.29
C PRO A 212 -38.70 31.58 14.60
N ASN A 213 -37.87 32.62 14.39
CA ASN A 213 -37.43 33.74 15.24
C ASN A 213 -36.51 33.46 16.44
#